data_AF-A0AAJ2Q9H3-F1
#
_entry.id   AF-A0AAJ2Q9H3-F1
#
_cell.length_a   1.000
_cell.length_b   1.000
_cell.length_c   1.000
_cell.angle_alpha   90.00
_cell.angle_beta   90.00
_cell.angle_gamma   90.00
#
_symmetry.space_group_name_H-M   'P 1'
#
loop_
_entity.id
_entity.type
_entity.pdbx_description
1 polymer ?
#
loop_
_entity_poly.entity_id
_entity_poly.type
_entity_poly.pdbx_seq_one_letter_code
_entity_poly.pdbx_strand_id
1 'polypeptide(L)'
;MAEIQPTTTSGPSAAAQAGGVVATGTPGTVGLPGLAMKRRGPVAVWLGLPLVTLGIYQLVWYYKIHKELQQFDRRQTLNPGGSVLVLIFLGWTLIAPLISFRNTGRAIAEAQRAAGLQVTCSPATSMWLVFVFGLNTWYMQRQLNLVTDAYPGVTEGTQVPLAA
;
A
#
# COMPACT_ATOMS: atom_id res chain seq x y z
N MET A 1 6.00 -15.05 -71.22
CA MET A 1 6.81 -14.53 -70.09
C MET A 1 5.82 -14.26 -68.98
N ALA A 2 5.53 -15.27 -68.15
CA ALA A 2 6.15 -15.45 -66.82
C ALA A 2 5.86 -14.23 -65.93
N GLU A 3 4.90 -14.34 -64.99
CA GLU A 3 5.19 -14.57 -63.55
C GLU A 3 5.81 -13.27 -62.96
N ILE A 4 5.26 -12.53 -62.00
CA ILE A 4 4.82 -12.92 -60.66
C ILE A 4 3.91 -11.79 -60.10
N GLN A 5 2.70 -12.11 -59.67
CA GLN A 5 1.98 -11.37 -58.62
C GLN A 5 2.44 -11.92 -57.26
N PRO A 6 2.54 -11.09 -56.21
CA PRO A 6 2.23 -11.55 -54.87
C PRO A 6 0.79 -11.17 -54.52
N THR A 7 -0.08 -12.18 -54.53
CA THR A 7 -1.38 -12.23 -53.86
C THR A 7 -1.23 -12.41 -52.35
N THR A 8 -2.24 -11.89 -51.63
CA THR A 8 -2.61 -12.19 -50.23
C THR A 8 -1.71 -11.51 -49.17
N THR A 9 -2.17 -11.02 -48.02
CA THR A 9 -3.23 -11.51 -47.13
C THR A 9 -3.74 -10.37 -46.23
N SER A 10 -5.05 -10.41 -46.00
CA SER A 10 -5.87 -9.79 -44.97
C SER A 10 -5.31 -9.79 -43.54
N GLY A 11 -5.49 -8.68 -42.82
CA GLY A 11 -5.77 -8.73 -41.38
C GLY A 11 -5.37 -7.50 -40.56
N PRO A 12 -6.34 -6.76 -40.00
CA PRO A 12 -6.17 -6.13 -38.70
C PRO A 12 -7.02 -6.90 -37.69
N SER A 13 -6.49 -7.96 -37.07
CA SER A 13 -7.13 -8.57 -35.89
C SER A 13 -6.22 -9.56 -35.17
N ALA A 14 -5.94 -9.26 -33.90
CA ALA A 14 -5.67 -10.15 -32.75
C ALA A 14 -4.85 -9.32 -31.74
N ALA A 15 -5.42 -8.49 -30.87
CA ALA A 15 -6.39 -8.82 -29.82
C ALA A 15 -6.03 -10.10 -29.05
N ALA A 16 -5.29 -9.93 -27.95
CA ALA A 16 -5.35 -10.72 -26.70
C ALA A 16 -4.25 -10.17 -25.75
N GLN A 17 -4.37 -8.96 -25.20
CA GLN A 17 -5.06 -8.73 -23.93
C GLN A 17 -5.28 -10.01 -23.10
N ALA A 18 -4.20 -10.61 -22.62
CA ALA A 18 -4.17 -11.37 -21.38
C ALA A 18 -3.85 -10.34 -20.28
N GLY A 19 -4.70 -10.06 -19.30
CA GLY A 19 -5.46 -11.01 -18.51
C GLY A 19 -5.24 -10.59 -17.06
N GLY A 20 -5.83 -9.46 -16.69
CA GLY A 20 -5.85 -8.93 -15.34
C GLY A 20 -7.00 -7.96 -15.31
N VAL A 21 -8.10 -8.38 -14.69
CA VAL A 21 -9.33 -7.61 -14.54
C VAL A 21 -8.99 -6.23 -13.99
N VAL A 22 -8.88 -5.26 -14.91
CA VAL A 22 -8.79 -3.86 -14.58
C VAL A 22 -10.06 -3.56 -13.82
N ALA A 23 -9.89 -3.19 -12.55
CA ALA A 23 -10.97 -2.70 -11.71
C ALA A 23 -11.85 -1.79 -12.57
N THR A 24 -13.15 -2.05 -12.60
CA THR A 24 -14.15 -1.33 -13.39
C THR A 24 -14.24 0.12 -12.90
N GLY A 25 -13.22 0.91 -13.16
CA GLY A 25 -13.24 2.36 -13.11
C GLY A 25 -13.83 2.84 -14.41
N THR A 26 -14.81 3.74 -14.31
CA THR A 26 -15.41 4.44 -15.44
C THR A 26 -14.29 4.95 -16.37
N PRO A 27 -14.31 4.64 -17.68
CA PRO A 27 -13.32 5.15 -18.61
C PRO A 27 -13.45 6.68 -18.68
N GLY A 28 -12.55 7.40 -18.02
CA GLY A 28 -12.56 8.88 -18.03
C GLY A 28 -11.80 9.58 -16.92
N THR A 29 -11.46 8.93 -15.81
CA THR A 29 -10.58 9.50 -14.79
C THR A 29 -9.19 8.88 -14.91
N VAL A 30 -8.28 9.58 -15.60
CA VAL A 30 -6.84 9.26 -15.53
C VAL A 30 -6.36 9.64 -14.12
N GLY A 31 -6.59 8.74 -13.18
CA GLY A 31 -6.04 8.82 -11.84
C GLY A 31 -4.51 8.86 -11.91
N LEU A 32 -3.86 9.63 -11.04
CA LEU A 32 -2.40 9.59 -10.97
C LEU A 32 -1.95 8.16 -10.63
N PRO A 33 -0.88 7.64 -11.26
CA PRO A 33 -0.43 6.28 -11.00
C PRO A 33 0.23 6.17 -9.63
N GLY A 34 -0.24 5.23 -8.83
CA GLY A 34 0.38 4.75 -7.59
C GLY A 34 1.08 3.40 -7.79
N LEU A 35 1.85 2.92 -6.81
CA LEU A 35 2.38 1.55 -6.80
C LEU A 35 1.62 0.65 -5.82
N ALA A 36 1.20 -0.53 -6.27
CA ALA A 36 0.49 -1.51 -5.46
C ALA A 36 1.30 -1.92 -4.22
N MET A 37 0.65 -1.92 -3.06
CA MET A 37 1.23 -2.27 -1.77
C MET A 37 1.25 -3.78 -1.55
N LYS A 38 2.10 -4.24 -0.63
CA LYS A 38 2.19 -5.66 -0.31
C LYS A 38 1.12 -6.09 0.71
N ARG A 39 0.34 -7.11 0.37
CA ARG A 39 -0.57 -7.79 1.30
C ARG A 39 0.21 -8.58 2.35
N ARG A 40 -0.10 -8.40 3.64
CA ARG A 40 0.55 -9.16 4.74
C ARG A 40 -0.45 -9.68 5.75
N GLY A 41 -0.14 -10.81 6.38
CA GLY A 41 -0.94 -11.35 7.48
C GLY A 41 -0.85 -10.47 8.73
N PRO A 42 -1.96 -9.88 9.24
CA PRO A 42 -1.91 -8.97 10.39
C PRO A 42 -1.34 -9.61 11.67
N VAL A 43 -1.68 -10.88 11.93
CA VAL A 43 -1.19 -11.62 13.10
C VAL A 43 0.30 -11.97 12.97
N ALA A 44 0.75 -12.34 11.76
CA ALA A 44 2.15 -12.65 11.49
C ALA A 44 3.04 -11.41 11.69
N VAL A 45 2.56 -10.23 11.27
CA VAL A 45 3.28 -8.96 11.45
C VAL A 45 3.26 -8.49 12.91
N TRP A 46 2.13 -8.63 13.60
CA TRP A 46 1.97 -8.15 14.98
C TRP A 46 2.72 -9.00 16.02
N LEU A 47 2.61 -10.32 15.94
CA LEU A 47 3.13 -11.20 16.98
C LEU A 47 4.17 -12.19 16.45
N GLY A 48 3.92 -12.80 15.27
CA GLY A 48 4.79 -13.86 14.75
C GLY A 48 6.23 -13.39 14.52
N LEU A 49 6.41 -12.35 13.70
CA LEU A 49 7.73 -11.86 13.30
C LEU A 49 8.44 -11.08 14.41
N PRO A 50 7.77 -10.21 15.20
CA PRO A 50 8.40 -9.57 16.34
C PRO A 50 8.88 -10.59 17.38
N LEU A 51 8.13 -11.66 17.65
CA LEU A 51 8.56 -12.69 18.61
C LEU A 51 9.83 -13.43 18.14
N VAL A 52 9.90 -13.77 16.85
CA VAL A 52 11.08 -14.44 16.26
C VAL A 52 12.31 -13.51 16.19
N THR A 53 12.09 -12.23 15.94
CA THR A 53 13.16 -11.22 15.76
C THR A 53 13.49 -10.43 17.02
N LEU A 54 12.98 -10.84 18.19
CA LEU A 54 13.14 -10.12 19.46
C LEU A 54 12.72 -8.65 19.38
N GLY A 55 11.64 -8.36 18.65
CA GLY A 55 11.02 -7.04 18.52
C GLY A 55 11.59 -6.18 17.39
N ILE A 56 12.77 -6.50 16.84
CA ILE A 56 13.44 -5.68 15.81
C ILE A 56 12.58 -5.55 14.54
N TYR A 57 11.81 -6.58 14.21
CA TYR A 57 10.94 -6.54 13.03
C TYR A 57 9.93 -5.39 13.07
N GLN A 58 9.52 -4.90 14.24
CA GLN A 58 8.60 -3.75 14.34
C GLN A 58 9.17 -2.51 13.64
N LEU A 59 10.48 -2.26 13.76
CA LEU A 59 11.15 -1.14 13.11
C LEU A 59 11.20 -1.33 11.59
N VAL A 60 11.54 -2.55 11.14
CA VAL A 60 11.61 -2.89 9.71
C VAL A 60 10.23 -2.79 9.06
N TRP A 61 9.20 -3.28 9.74
CA TRP A 61 7.82 -3.15 9.27
C TRP A 61 7.41 -1.69 9.19
N TYR A 62 7.73 -0.88 10.20
CA TYR A 62 7.41 0.54 10.21
C TYR A 62 8.05 1.31 9.06
N TYR A 63 9.32 1.00 8.75
CA TYR A 63 10.00 1.51 7.56
C TYR A 63 9.26 1.12 6.27
N LYS A 64 8.93 -0.18 6.14
CA LYS A 64 8.32 -0.74 4.94
C LYS A 64 6.97 -0.13 4.64
N ILE A 65 6.09 0.00 5.63
CA ILE A 65 4.77 0.60 5.41
C ILE A 65 4.89 2.06 4.95
N HIS A 66 5.76 2.87 5.55
CA HIS A 66 5.92 4.27 5.15
C HIS A 66 6.43 4.39 3.71
N LYS A 67 7.39 3.52 3.34
CA LYS A 67 7.89 3.45 1.97
C LYS A 67 6.78 3.06 1.00
N GLU A 68 5.98 2.05 1.33
CA GLU A 68 4.87 1.61 0.49
C GLU A 68 3.77 2.66 0.38
N LEU A 69 3.42 3.35 1.47
CA LEU A 69 2.42 4.42 1.43
C LEU A 69 2.89 5.57 0.52
N GLN A 70 4.16 5.97 0.63
CA GLN A 70 4.74 7.00 -0.22
C GLN A 70 4.80 6.59 -1.70
N GLN A 71 5.03 5.30 -1.95
CA GLN A 71 5.05 4.74 -3.30
C GLN A 71 3.65 4.59 -3.89
N PHE A 72 2.67 4.25 -3.06
CA PHE A 72 1.26 4.14 -3.41
C PHE A 72 0.68 5.51 -3.73
N ASP A 73 0.85 6.49 -2.83
CA ASP A 73 0.40 7.85 -3.02
C ASP A 73 1.57 8.83 -2.88
N ARG A 74 2.13 9.23 -4.02
CA ARG A 74 3.27 10.16 -4.09
C ARG A 74 2.95 11.57 -3.62
N ARG A 75 1.67 11.89 -3.39
CA ARG A 75 1.27 13.19 -2.84
C ARG A 75 1.52 13.26 -1.34
N GLN A 76 1.62 12.10 -0.67
CA GLN A 76 1.94 12.04 0.75
C GLN A 76 3.43 12.28 0.98
N THR A 77 3.76 13.28 1.79
CA THR A 77 5.13 13.60 2.20
C THR A 77 5.53 12.77 3.42
N LEU A 78 5.68 11.46 3.23
CA LEU A 78 6.16 10.55 4.28
C LEU A 78 7.69 10.44 4.22
N ASN A 79 8.32 10.38 5.40
CA ASN A 79 9.75 10.11 5.52
C ASN A 79 9.97 8.74 6.20
N PRO A 80 10.14 7.64 5.42
CA PRO A 80 10.29 6.30 5.98
C PRO A 80 11.48 6.17 6.95
N GLY A 81 12.59 6.84 6.63
CA GLY A 81 13.76 6.87 7.51
C GLY A 81 13.50 7.70 8.76
N GLY A 82 12.96 8.91 8.60
CA GLY A 82 12.65 9.82 9.70
C GLY A 82 11.70 9.21 10.73
N SER A 83 10.63 8.55 10.27
CA SER A 83 9.67 7.86 11.15
C SER A 83 10.33 6.77 12.00
N VAL A 84 11.30 6.03 11.45
CA VAL A 84 12.04 4.99 12.20
C VAL A 84 13.06 5.61 13.15
N LEU A 85 13.77 6.65 12.72
CA LEU A 85 14.69 7.39 13.59
C LEU A 85 13.98 7.96 14.81
N VAL A 86 12.75 8.45 14.66
CA VAL A 86 11.90 8.89 15.78
C VAL A 86 11.62 7.72 16.74
N LEU A 87 11.30 6.52 16.23
CA LEU A 87 11.08 5.37 17.09
C LEU A 87 12.35 4.90 17.82
N ILE A 88 13.52 4.97 17.17
CA ILE A 88 14.79 4.54 17.74
C ILE A 88 15.30 5.55 18.79
N PHE A 89 15.41 6.83 18.41
CA PHE A 89 16.04 7.85 19.26
C PHE A 89 15.07 8.53 20.22
N LEU A 90 13.81 8.65 19.85
CA LEU A 90 12.77 9.32 20.65
C LEU A 90 11.72 8.32 21.18
N GLY A 91 11.91 7.01 20.96
CA GLY A 91 11.04 5.94 21.48
C GLY A 91 10.76 6.03 22.98
N TRP A 92 11.78 6.41 23.74
CA TRP A 92 11.73 6.52 25.20
C TRP A 92 10.86 7.68 25.71
N THR A 93 10.57 8.68 24.86
CA THR A 93 9.79 9.87 25.26
C THR A 93 8.28 9.62 25.32
N LEU A 94 7.80 8.48 24.82
CA LEU A 94 6.40 8.08 24.61
C LEU A 94 5.60 9.01 23.68
N ILE A 95 5.67 10.33 23.86
CA ILE A 95 4.96 11.36 23.10
C ILE A 95 5.30 11.30 21.61
N ALA A 96 6.58 11.23 21.26
CA ALA A 96 6.99 11.23 19.86
C ALA A 96 6.53 9.97 19.10
N PRO A 97 6.63 8.74 19.66
CA PRO A 97 5.99 7.55 19.09
C PRO A 97 4.48 7.70 18.91
N LEU A 98 3.76 8.26 19.88
CA LEU A 98 2.31 8.45 19.78
C LEU A 98 1.94 9.37 18.61
N ILE A 99 2.64 10.49 18.45
CA ILE A 99 2.46 11.39 17.31
C ILE A 99 2.80 10.66 16.00
N SER A 100 3.88 9.87 15.99
CA SER A 100 4.27 9.06 14.82
C SER A 100 3.14 8.09 14.43
N PHE A 101 2.60 7.31 15.36
CA PHE A 101 1.50 6.38 15.09
C PHE A 101 0.21 7.07 14.65
N ARG A 102 -0.11 8.22 15.23
CA ARG A 102 -1.24 9.06 14.78
C ARG A 102 -1.04 9.49 13.33
N ASN A 103 0.15 9.97 12.98
CA ASN A 103 0.46 10.42 11.63
C ASN A 103 0.42 9.25 10.63
N THR A 104 0.94 8.08 11.00
CA THR A 104 0.80 6.86 10.18
C THR A 104 -0.66 6.48 9.97
N GLY A 105 -1.50 6.56 11.01
CA GLY A 105 -2.94 6.33 10.86
C GLY A 105 -3.62 7.31 9.90
N ARG A 106 -3.21 8.59 9.88
CA ARG A 106 -3.69 9.59 8.90
C ARG A 106 -3.27 9.24 7.49
N ALA A 107 -2.01 8.85 7.31
CA ALA A 107 -1.47 8.45 6.02
C ALA A 107 -2.21 7.21 5.45
N ILE A 108 -2.54 6.23 6.30
CA ILE A 108 -3.34 5.06 5.90
C ILE A 108 -4.77 5.48 5.51
N ALA A 109 -5.38 6.40 6.26
CA ALA A 109 -6.69 6.94 5.93
C ALA A 109 -6.69 7.70 4.58
N GLU A 110 -5.62 8.44 4.29
CA GLU A 110 -5.40 9.10 3.00
C GLU A 110 -5.21 8.08 1.88
N ALA A 111 -4.44 7.00 2.11
CA ALA A 111 -4.29 5.91 1.15
C ALA A 111 -5.63 5.19 0.86
N GLN A 112 -6.49 4.99 1.86
CA GLN A 112 -7.85 4.47 1.66
C GLN A 112 -8.67 5.41 0.77
N ARG A 113 -8.61 6.72 1.01
CA ARG A 113 -9.29 7.71 0.18
C ARG A 113 -8.74 7.72 -1.26
N ALA A 114 -7.43 7.66 -1.43
CA ALA A 114 -6.77 7.61 -2.74
C ALA A 114 -7.11 6.32 -3.50
N ALA A 115 -7.39 5.21 -2.80
CA ALA A 115 -7.91 3.98 -3.39
C ALA A 115 -9.43 4.01 -3.68
N GLY A 116 -10.13 5.12 -3.37
CA GLY A 116 -11.58 5.24 -3.53
C GLY A 116 -12.40 4.50 -2.47
N LEU A 117 -11.76 4.05 -1.38
CA LEU A 117 -12.43 3.37 -0.27
C LEU A 117 -13.01 4.39 0.73
N GLN A 118 -14.07 3.97 1.43
CA GLN A 118 -14.52 4.68 2.62
C GLN A 118 -13.44 4.65 3.70
N VAL A 119 -13.13 5.81 4.27
CA VAL A 119 -12.09 5.94 5.30
C VAL A 119 -12.56 5.24 6.57
N THR A 120 -11.93 4.12 6.90
CA THR A 120 -12.23 3.31 8.09
C THR A 120 -11.06 3.31 9.07
N CYS A 121 -9.87 3.74 8.63
CA CYS A 121 -8.72 3.95 9.49
C CYS A 121 -8.90 5.21 10.35
N SER A 122 -8.88 5.03 11.67
CA SER A 122 -8.88 6.12 12.64
C SER A 122 -7.45 6.40 13.12
N PRO A 123 -6.95 7.64 12.96
CA PRO A 123 -5.65 8.04 13.49
C PRO A 123 -5.54 7.96 15.01
N ALA A 124 -6.63 8.25 15.72
CA ALA A 124 -6.65 8.17 17.18
C ALA A 124 -6.58 6.71 17.65
N THR A 125 -7.31 5.81 16.98
CA THR A 125 -7.27 4.37 17.23
C THR A 125 -5.86 3.82 16.99
N SER A 126 -5.24 4.22 15.88
CA SER A 126 -3.84 3.89 15.55
C SER A 126 -2.83 4.28 16.64
N MET A 127 -3.07 5.40 17.32
CA MET A 127 -2.25 5.89 18.42
C MET A 127 -2.52 5.15 19.73
N TRP A 128 -3.78 5.02 20.15
CA TRP A 128 -4.14 4.47 21.46
C TRP A 128 -3.97 2.95 21.56
N LEU A 129 -4.15 2.20 20.47
CA LEU A 129 -4.02 0.74 20.49
C LEU A 129 -2.59 0.25 20.77
N VAL A 130 -1.58 1.13 20.75
CA VAL A 130 -0.21 0.75 21.11
C VAL A 130 -0.12 0.27 22.55
N PHE A 131 -0.92 0.84 23.46
CA PHE A 131 -0.95 0.48 24.88
C PHE A 131 -1.64 -0.87 25.14
N VAL A 132 -2.35 -1.42 24.16
CA VAL A 132 -3.03 -2.70 24.26
C VAL A 132 -2.17 -3.74 23.53
N PHE A 133 -1.10 -4.21 24.17
CA PHE A 133 -0.19 -5.23 23.60
C PHE A 133 0.33 -4.92 22.18
N GLY A 134 0.50 -3.65 21.80
CA GLY A 134 0.91 -3.29 20.45
C GLY A 134 -0.11 -3.65 19.36
N LEU A 135 -1.40 -3.75 19.70
CA LEU A 135 -2.49 -4.00 18.74
C LEU A 135 -2.60 -2.93 17.66
N ASN A 136 -1.92 -1.79 17.81
CA ASN A 136 -1.81 -0.78 16.76
C ASN A 136 -1.22 -1.38 15.47
N THR A 137 -0.17 -2.20 15.56
CA THR A 137 0.45 -2.86 14.39
C THR A 137 -0.54 -3.77 13.68
N TRP A 138 -1.29 -4.58 14.43
CA TRP A 138 -2.33 -5.44 13.87
C TRP A 138 -3.44 -4.64 13.19
N TYR A 139 -3.91 -3.58 13.86
CA TYR A 139 -4.96 -2.69 13.35
C TYR A 139 -4.52 -1.98 12.06
N MET A 140 -3.36 -1.33 12.07
CA MET A 140 -2.79 -0.65 10.89
C MET A 140 -2.59 -1.62 9.73
N GLN A 141 -2.09 -2.82 9.99
CA GLN A 141 -1.91 -3.83 8.95
C GLN A 141 -3.25 -4.28 8.35
N ARG A 142 -4.31 -4.40 9.15
CA ARG A 142 -5.67 -4.67 8.63
C ARG A 142 -6.18 -3.54 7.74
N GLN A 143 -5.99 -2.29 8.16
CA GLN A 143 -6.42 -1.12 7.38
C GLN A 143 -5.66 -1.00 6.05
N LEU A 144 -4.37 -1.30 6.05
CA LEU A 144 -3.54 -1.40 4.83
C LEU A 144 -3.98 -2.53 3.91
N ASN A 145 -4.35 -3.67 4.47
CA ASN A 145 -4.84 -4.79 3.68
C ASN A 145 -6.15 -4.44 2.96
N LEU A 146 -7.02 -3.58 3.51
CA LEU A 146 -8.20 -3.11 2.78
C LEU A 146 -7.82 -2.35 1.50
N VAL A 147 -6.78 -1.51 1.56
CA VAL A 147 -6.24 -0.80 0.38
C VAL A 147 -5.68 -1.80 -0.62
N THR A 148 -4.97 -2.82 -0.15
CA THR A 148 -4.42 -3.84 -1.05
C THR A 148 -5.51 -4.72 -1.67
N ASP A 149 -6.53 -5.07 -0.91
CA ASP A 149 -7.66 -5.90 -1.34
C ASP A 149 -8.56 -5.15 -2.36
N ALA A 150 -8.48 -3.81 -2.44
CA ALA A 150 -9.10 -3.02 -3.51
C ALA A 150 -8.46 -3.24 -4.89
N TYR A 151 -7.24 -3.80 -4.94
CA TYR A 151 -6.50 -4.11 -6.17
C TYR A 151 -6.17 -5.61 -6.25
N PRO A 152 -7.18 -6.49 -6.39
CA PRO A 152 -6.97 -7.93 -6.38
C PRO A 152 -6.16 -8.39 -7.60
N GLY A 153 -5.21 -9.31 -7.38
CA GLY A 153 -4.40 -9.90 -8.45
C GLY A 153 -3.25 -9.02 -8.97
N VAL A 154 -3.06 -7.83 -8.41
CA VAL A 154 -1.94 -6.94 -8.75
C VAL A 154 -0.70 -7.33 -7.95
N THR A 155 0.44 -7.49 -8.63
CA THR A 155 1.71 -7.79 -7.97
C THR A 155 2.28 -6.53 -7.30
N GLU A 156 2.95 -6.68 -6.15
CA GLU A 156 3.61 -5.57 -5.46
C GLU A 156 4.49 -4.75 -6.42
N GLY A 157 4.41 -3.42 -6.34
CA GLY A 157 5.18 -2.53 -7.21
C GLY A 157 4.65 -2.38 -8.64
N THR A 158 3.51 -2.97 -8.98
CA THR A 158 2.82 -2.67 -10.25
C THR A 158 2.09 -1.33 -10.14
N GLN A 159 1.99 -0.59 -11.26
CA GLN A 159 1.24 0.66 -11.29
C GLN A 159 -0.26 0.42 -11.14
N VAL A 160 -0.91 1.17 -10.26
CA VAL A 160 -2.36 1.13 -10.01
C VAL A 160 -2.97 2.52 -10.12
N PRO A 161 -4.19 2.64 -10.68
CA PRO A 161 -4.87 3.93 -10.74
C PRO A 161 -5.35 4.35 -9.34
N LEU A 162 -5.09 5.60 -8.96
CA LEU A 162 -5.66 6.21 -7.76
C LEU A 162 -6.97 6.92 -8.12
N ALA A 163 -8.00 6.76 -7.29
CA ALA A 163 -9.34 7.32 -7.52
C ALA A 163 -9.41 8.84 -7.28
N ALA A 164 -8.54 9.38 -6.42
CA ALA A 164 -8.54 10.81 -6.05
C ALA A 164 -7.12 11.34 -5.93
#